data_AF-A0A4Y2RD06-F1
#
_entry.id   AF-A0A4Y2RD06-F1
#
_cell.length_a   1.000
_cell.length_b   1.000
_cell.length_c   1.000
_cell.angle_alpha   90.00
_cell.angle_beta   90.00
_cell.angle_gamma   90.00
#
_symmetry.space_group_name_H-M   'P 1'
#
loop_
_entity.id
_entity.type
_entity.pdbx_description
1 polymer ?
#
loop_
_entity_poly.entity_id
_entity_poly.type
_entity_poly.pdbx_seq_one_letter_code
_entity_poly.pdbx_strand_id
1 'polypeptide(L)'
;MLGFEGLANGRPCEETETLNERQERADVIFTGTVQRIYRKSPTRSFILDYNAMVFVKRVLKGDKKLQNNAVVVSGLGNRLICHSVVKERDTRIFLVSQIEDGFLRLNSSLLRMSIPNLDILDAVIKGKTDIF
;
A
#
# COMPACT_ATOMS: atom_id res chain seq x y z
N MET A 1 0.03 7.53 -24.34
CA MET A 1 0.93 6.51 -23.77
C MET A 1 0.13 5.80 -22.67
N LEU A 2 -0.51 4.68 -23.01
CA LEU A 2 -1.48 4.01 -22.13
C LEU A 2 -0.75 3.38 -20.93
N GLY A 3 -1.21 3.71 -19.72
CA GLY A 3 -0.64 3.21 -18.48
C GLY A 3 -0.93 1.73 -18.30
N PHE A 4 0.10 0.95 -18.01
CA PHE A 4 0.02 -0.46 -17.60
C PHE A 4 -0.50 -0.60 -16.15
N GLU A 5 -1.49 0.19 -15.73
CA GLU A 5 -2.14 0.03 -14.44
C GLU A 5 -3.18 -1.11 -14.57
N GLY A 6 -2.97 -2.24 -13.88
CA GLY A 6 -3.96 -3.32 -13.79
C GLY A 6 -3.69 -4.59 -14.62
N LEU A 7 -2.47 -4.83 -15.12
CA LEU A 7 -2.10 -6.08 -15.78
C LEU A 7 -1.02 -6.83 -14.97
N ALA A 8 -1.40 -7.97 -14.38
CA ALA A 8 -0.44 -8.97 -13.92
C ALA A 8 -0.25 -9.99 -15.06
N ASN A 9 0.95 -10.06 -15.64
CA ASN A 9 1.29 -11.00 -16.73
C ASN A 9 0.37 -10.94 -17.96
N GLY A 10 -0.13 -9.74 -18.35
CA GLY A 10 -0.91 -9.58 -19.58
C GLY A 10 -2.37 -10.02 -19.50
N ARG A 11 -2.89 -10.31 -18.29
CA ARG A 11 -4.32 -10.54 -18.02
C ARG A 11 -4.89 -9.43 -17.13
N PRO A 12 -6.21 -9.16 -17.19
CA PRO A 12 -6.87 -8.30 -16.22
C PRO A 12 -6.48 -8.76 -14.81
N CYS A 13 -5.89 -7.87 -14.02
CA CYS A 13 -5.53 -8.22 -12.66
C CYS A 13 -6.79 -8.23 -11.80
N GLU A 14 -7.12 -9.40 -11.27
CA GLU A 14 -8.24 -9.60 -10.37
C GLU A 14 -7.71 -9.65 -8.94
N GLU A 15 -8.20 -8.75 -8.09
CA GLU A 15 -7.92 -8.83 -6.66
C GLU A 15 -8.72 -10.00 -6.10
N THR A 16 -8.05 -11.11 -5.82
CA THR A 16 -8.71 -12.34 -5.34
C THR A 16 -9.24 -12.23 -3.91
N GLU A 17 -8.79 -11.22 -3.17
CA GLU A 17 -9.05 -11.07 -1.74
C GLU A 17 -9.94 -9.85 -1.50
N THR A 18 -10.90 -10.04 -0.61
CA THR A 18 -11.78 -8.98 -0.15
C THR A 18 -10.99 -7.91 0.61
N LEU A 19 -11.57 -6.71 0.69
CA LEU A 19 -10.99 -5.65 1.51
C LEU A 19 -10.90 -6.06 2.99
N ASN A 20 -11.81 -6.91 3.47
CA ASN A 20 -11.75 -7.44 4.83
C ASN A 20 -10.51 -8.32 5.04
N GLU A 21 -10.27 -9.30 4.18
CA GLU A 21 -9.09 -10.18 4.29
C GLU A 21 -7.77 -9.38 4.17
N ARG A 22 -7.73 -8.42 3.25
CA ARG A 22 -6.57 -7.55 3.04
C ARG A 22 -6.29 -6.66 4.24
N GLN A 23 -7.33 -6.08 4.87
CA GLN A 23 -7.11 -5.32 6.10
C GLN A 23 -6.69 -6.22 7.24
N GLU A 24 -7.21 -7.44 7.35
CA GLU A 24 -6.85 -8.36 8.43
C GLU A 24 -5.37 -8.67 8.47
N ARG A 25 -4.77 -8.93 7.29
CA ARG A 25 -3.33 -9.22 7.15
C ARG A 25 -2.43 -7.99 7.18
N ALA A 26 -2.97 -6.79 6.98
CA ALA A 26 -2.18 -5.57 7.04
C ALA A 26 -1.95 -5.19 8.52
N ASP A 27 -0.70 -5.08 8.95
CA ASP A 27 -0.36 -4.62 10.30
C ASP A 27 -0.68 -3.12 10.45
N VAL A 28 -0.38 -2.36 9.39
CA VAL A 28 -0.60 -0.92 9.34
C VAL A 28 -1.38 -0.55 8.09
N ILE A 29 -2.38 0.31 8.25
CA ILE A 29 -3.11 0.93 7.15
C ILE A 29 -3.02 2.43 7.32
N PHE A 30 -2.54 3.15 6.31
CA PHE A 30 -2.39 4.59 6.40
C PHE A 30 -2.61 5.31 5.07
N THR A 31 -2.96 6.59 5.16
CA THR A 31 -2.96 7.52 4.02
C THR A 31 -1.61 8.21 3.96
N GLY A 32 -1.01 8.29 2.77
CA GLY A 32 0.32 8.89 2.64
C GLY A 32 0.59 9.45 1.25
N THR A 33 1.57 10.35 1.17
CA THR A 33 2.04 10.94 -0.08
C THR A 33 3.48 10.49 -0.35
N VAL A 34 3.72 9.94 -1.53
CA VAL A 34 5.05 9.51 -1.97
C VAL A 34 5.94 10.73 -2.14
N GLN A 35 7.03 10.80 -1.38
CA GLN A 35 8.00 11.89 -1.47
C GLN A 35 9.09 11.57 -2.49
N ARG A 36 9.66 10.36 -2.43
CA ARG A 36 10.81 9.97 -3.27
C ARG A 36 10.78 8.49 -3.59
N ILE A 37 11.13 8.13 -4.83
CA ILE A 37 11.23 6.72 -5.26
C ILE A 37 12.70 6.28 -5.33
N TYR A 38 12.99 5.11 -4.75
CA TYR A 38 14.29 4.44 -4.78
C TYR A 38 14.21 3.19 -5.67
N ARG A 39 14.53 3.32 -6.96
CA ARG A 39 14.60 2.19 -7.89
C ARG A 39 15.91 1.44 -7.70
N LYS A 40 15.85 0.12 -7.56
CA LYS A 40 17.04 -0.74 -7.61
C LYS A 40 17.55 -0.79 -9.05
N SER A 41 18.87 -0.77 -9.22
CA SER A 41 19.50 -1.04 -10.53
C SER A 41 19.14 -2.46 -10.95
N PRO A 42 18.82 -2.72 -12.24
CA PRO A 42 18.40 -4.05 -12.70
C PRO A 42 19.57 -5.04 -12.66
N THR A 43 19.84 -5.62 -11.50
CA THR A 43 20.79 -6.73 -11.36
C THR A 43 20.03 -8.05 -11.33
N ARG A 44 20.19 -8.87 -12.38
CA ARG A 44 19.91 -10.32 -12.58
C ARG A 44 18.65 -11.00 -11.99
N SER A 45 17.95 -10.43 -11.03
CA SER A 45 16.71 -10.95 -10.46
C SER A 45 15.52 -10.38 -11.22
N PHE A 46 14.64 -11.27 -11.70
CA PHE A 46 13.41 -10.94 -12.41
C PHE A 46 12.35 -10.20 -11.55
N ILE A 47 12.67 -9.86 -10.30
CA ILE A 47 11.77 -9.16 -9.38
C ILE A 47 12.10 -7.67 -9.42
N LEU A 48 11.25 -6.91 -10.13
CA LEU A 48 11.38 -5.47 -10.38
C LEU A 48 10.61 -4.63 -9.35
N ASP A 49 10.66 -5.02 -8.08
CA ASP A 49 10.09 -4.18 -7.03
C ASP A 49 11.06 -3.06 -6.62
N TYR A 50 10.51 -1.99 -6.05
CA TYR A 50 11.26 -0.83 -5.60
C TYR A 50 10.73 -0.31 -4.27
N ASN A 51 11.52 0.59 -3.66
CA ASN A 51 11.17 1.23 -2.40
C ASN A 51 10.78 2.68 -2.63
N ALA A 52 10.00 3.27 -1.75
CA ALA A 52 9.72 4.69 -1.75
C ALA A 52 9.65 5.26 -0.33
N MET A 53 10.09 6.51 -0.18
CA MET A 53 9.82 7.30 1.02
C MET A 53 8.41 7.89 0.91
N VAL A 54 7.59 7.68 1.93
CA VAL A 54 6.19 8.10 1.97
C VAL A 54 5.96 8.91 3.25
N PHE A 55 5.43 10.12 3.11
CA PHE A 55 4.99 10.91 4.24
C PHE A 55 3.59 10.48 4.66
N VAL A 56 3.46 9.99 5.89
CA VAL A 56 2.21 9.49 6.45
C VAL A 56 1.34 10.66 6.92
N LYS A 57 0.13 10.77 6.39
CA LYS A 57 -0.84 11.81 6.77
C LYS A 57 -1.73 11.37 7.93
N ARG A 58 -2.29 10.16 7.83
CA ARG A 58 -3.19 9.60 8.84
C ARG A 58 -3.06 8.10 8.89
N VAL A 59 -2.86 7.55 10.09
CA VAL A 59 -2.88 6.11 10.33
C VAL A 59 -4.32 5.69 10.63
N LEU A 60 -4.86 4.76 9.84
CA LEU A 60 -6.19 4.18 10.00
C LEU A 60 -6.15 2.95 10.92
N LYS A 61 -5.15 2.07 10.75
CA LYS A 61 -4.87 0.88 11.58
C LYS A 61 -3.37 0.80 11.90
N GLY A 62 -3.01 0.29 13.08
CA GLY A 62 -1.61 0.07 13.50
C GLY A 62 -1.01 1.24 14.31
N ASP A 63 0.31 1.28 14.41
CA ASP A 63 1.04 2.24 15.25
C ASP A 63 0.82 3.70 14.82
N LYS A 64 0.20 4.48 15.71
CA LYS A 64 -0.09 5.90 15.49
C LYS A 64 1.16 6.78 15.50
N LYS A 65 2.30 6.32 16.04
CA LYS A 65 3.56 7.06 16.02
C LYS A 65 4.06 7.31 14.60
N LEU A 66 3.64 6.50 13.63
CA LEU A 66 3.98 6.69 12.22
C LEU A 66 3.29 7.91 11.60
N GLN A 67 2.24 8.45 12.22
CA GLN A 67 1.51 9.61 11.69
C GLN A 67 2.38 10.87 11.69
N ASN A 68 2.27 11.67 10.62
CA ASN A 68 3.07 12.87 10.37
C ASN A 68 4.59 12.62 10.27
N ASN A 69 5.00 11.37 10.05
CA ASN A 69 6.39 10.98 9.85
C ASN A 69 6.60 10.42 8.44
N ALA A 70 7.87 10.39 8.00
CA ALA A 70 8.27 9.72 6.76
C ALA A 70 8.64 8.26 7.07
N VAL A 71 8.12 7.33 6.26
CA VAL A 71 8.42 5.90 6.33
C VAL A 71 8.93 5.40 4.98
N VAL A 72 9.63 4.28 4.98
CA VAL A 72 10.02 3.59 3.76
C VAL A 72 9.04 2.45 3.49
N VAL A 73 8.44 2.44 2.31
CA VAL A 73 7.57 1.36 1.82
C VAL A 73 8.32 0.59 0.74
N SER A 74 8.49 -0.71 0.94
CA SER A 74 9.08 -1.66 0.01
C SER A 74 8.02 -2.50 -0.73
N GLY A 75 8.41 -3.21 -1.79
CA GLY A 75 7.51 -4.08 -2.56
C GLY A 75 6.60 -3.35 -3.55
N LEU A 76 6.85 -2.06 -3.81
CA LEU A 76 6.13 -1.28 -4.83
C LEU A 76 6.55 -1.77 -6.22
N GLY A 77 5.63 -1.74 -7.18
CA GLY A 77 5.85 -2.29 -8.53
C GLY A 77 5.86 -3.82 -8.61
N ASN A 78 5.57 -4.53 -7.51
CA ASN A 78 5.41 -5.97 -7.52
C ASN A 78 4.27 -6.39 -8.48
N ARG A 79 4.60 -7.23 -9.46
CA ARG A 79 3.68 -7.71 -10.51
C ARG A 79 2.60 -8.67 -10.00
N LEU A 80 2.77 -9.21 -8.80
CA LEU A 80 1.76 -10.05 -8.14
C LEU A 80 0.67 -9.24 -7.43
N ILE A 81 0.83 -7.92 -7.34
CA ILE A 81 -0.13 -7.00 -6.71
C ILE A 81 -0.69 -6.08 -7.80
N CYS A 82 -2.02 -6.07 -7.97
CA CYS A 82 -2.69 -5.38 -9.08
C CYS A 82 -2.39 -3.88 -9.14
N HIS A 83 -2.45 -3.21 -7.99
CA HIS A 83 -2.14 -1.79 -7.87
C HIS A 83 -0.96 -1.59 -6.93
N SER A 84 0.26 -1.73 -7.45
CA SER A 84 1.49 -1.58 -6.66
C SER A 84 2.39 -0.45 -7.14
N VAL A 85 2.09 0.17 -8.27
CA VAL A 85 2.91 1.23 -8.87
C VAL A 85 2.48 2.60 -8.35
N VAL A 86 3.47 3.43 -8.04
CA VAL A 86 3.29 4.83 -7.65
C VAL A 86 4.27 5.73 -8.39
N LYS A 87 3.95 7.02 -8.40
CA LYS A 87 4.84 8.11 -8.80
C LYS A 87 5.11 9.01 -7.61
N GLU A 88 6.19 9.78 -7.67
CA GLU A 88 6.39 10.85 -6.68
C GLU A 88 5.19 11.79 -6.69
N ARG A 89 4.81 12.27 -5.50
CA ARG A 89 3.62 13.07 -5.21
C ARG A 89 2.28 12.34 -5.26
N ASP A 90 2.25 11.04 -5.64
CA ASP A 90 1.03 10.26 -5.50
C ASP A 90 0.58 10.23 -4.04
N THR A 91 -0.71 10.45 -3.80
CA THR A 91 -1.34 10.19 -2.51
C THR A 91 -2.22 8.95 -2.65
N ARG A 92 -2.01 7.97 -1.78
CA ARG A 92 -2.70 6.66 -1.78
C ARG A 92 -3.01 6.22 -0.35
N ILE A 93 -3.84 5.20 -0.24
CA ILE A 93 -4.03 4.43 0.98
C ILE A 93 -3.15 3.18 0.85
N PHE A 94 -2.28 2.99 1.83
CA PHE A 94 -1.30 1.92 1.89
C PHE A 94 -1.79 0.85 2.88
N LEU A 95 -1.82 -0.41 2.43
CA LEU A 95 -2.04 -1.59 3.26
C LEU A 95 -0.71 -2.34 3.31
N VAL A 96 -0.06 -2.33 4.47
CA VAL A 96 1.33 -2.78 4.61
C VAL A 96 1.52 -3.68 5.82
N SER A 97 2.54 -4.51 5.73
CA SER A 97 3.08 -5.24 6.88
C SER A 97 4.25 -4.46 7.49
N GLN A 98 4.34 -4.47 8.81
CA GLN A 98 5.45 -3.86 9.55
C GLN A 98 6.61 -4.84 9.58
N ILE A 99 7.76 -4.43 9.05
CA ILE A 99 8.98 -5.23 9.09
C ILE A 99 9.84 -4.77 10.25
N GLU A 100 10.13 -3.47 10.29
CA GLU A 100 10.84 -2.78 11.37
C GLU A 100 10.25 -1.37 11.54
N ASP A 101 10.68 -0.62 12.56
CA ASP A 101 10.20 0.73 12.79
C ASP A 101 10.50 1.66 11.61
N GLY A 102 9.44 2.17 10.99
CA GLY A 102 9.52 3.03 9.80
C GLY A 102 9.90 2.30 8.51
N PHE A 103 10.10 0.98 8.52
CA PHE A 103 10.33 0.16 7.33
C PHE A 103 9.18 -0.84 7.13
N LEU A 104 8.40 -0.62 6.07
CA LEU A 104 7.14 -1.29 5.81
C LEU A 104 7.21 -2.02 4.46
N ARG A 105 6.40 -3.07 4.30
CA ARG A 105 6.29 -3.80 3.02
C ARG A 105 4.86 -3.79 2.53
N LEU A 106 4.67 -3.46 1.25
CA LEU A 106 3.36 -3.50 0.61
C LEU A 106 2.78 -4.93 0.71
N ASN A 107 1.61 -5.04 1.34
CA ASN A 107 0.96 -6.33 1.58
C ASN A 107 -0.01 -6.66 0.45
N SER A 108 -0.88 -5.71 0.08
CA SER A 108 -1.88 -5.84 -0.97
C SER A 108 -1.98 -4.57 -1.81
N SER A 109 -2.89 -4.55 -2.78
CA SER A 109 -3.07 -3.40 -3.67
C SER A 109 -3.27 -2.09 -2.93
N LEU A 110 -2.67 -1.03 -3.46
CA LEU A 110 -2.91 0.35 -3.04
C LEU A 110 -4.36 0.72 -3.36
N LEU A 111 -4.97 1.51 -2.49
CA LEU A 111 -6.28 2.08 -2.77
C LEU A 111 -6.15 3.57 -3.10
N ARG A 112 -7.07 4.03 -3.95
CA ARG A 112 -7.20 5.46 -4.25
C ARG A 112 -7.68 6.20 -2.99
N MET A 113 -7.12 7.39 -2.77
CA MET A 113 -7.66 8.33 -1.79
C MET A 113 -8.99 8.89 -2.29
N SER A 114 -10.10 8.33 -1.81
CA SER A 114 -11.46 8.79 -2.07
C SER A 114 -12.31 8.59 -0.82
N ILE A 115 -13.36 9.40 -0.66
CA ILE A 115 -14.30 9.28 0.46
C ILE A 115 -14.89 7.85 0.55
N PRO A 116 -15.39 7.25 -0.56
CA PRO A 116 -15.94 5.89 -0.48
C PRO A 116 -14.93 4.84 0.01
N ASN A 117 -13.68 4.91 -0.43
CA ASN A 117 -12.66 3.96 0.02
C ASN A 117 -12.31 4.16 1.50
N LEU A 118 -12.29 5.40 1.97
CA LEU A 118 -12.04 5.72 3.37
C LEU A 118 -13.19 5.26 4.26
N ASP A 119 -14.44 5.48 3.85
CA ASP A 119 -15.63 5.10 4.61
C ASP A 119 -15.74 3.57 4.74
N ILE A 120 -15.53 2.83 3.64
CA ILE A 120 -15.56 1.37 3.67
C ILE A 120 -14.41 0.83 4.53
N LEU A 121 -13.20 1.37 4.40
CA LEU A 121 -12.07 0.96 5.25
C LEU A 121 -12.34 1.22 6.73
N ASP A 122 -12.86 2.40 7.07
CA ASP A 122 -13.17 2.76 8.45
C ASP A 122 -14.25 1.82 9.03
N ALA A 123 -15.28 1.52 8.25
CA ALA A 123 -16.33 0.57 8.64
C ALA A 123 -15.78 -0.84 8.88
N VAL A 124 -14.93 -1.35 7.98
CA VAL A 124 -14.36 -2.70 8.10
C VAL A 124 -13.36 -2.77 9.27
N ILE A 125 -12.56 -1.73 9.51
CA ILE A 125 -11.63 -1.66 10.65
C ILE A 125 -12.40 -1.61 11.99
N LYS A 126 -13.45 -0.79 12.06
CA LYS A 126 -14.27 -0.61 13.28
C LYS A 126 -15.16 -1.82 13.57
N GLY A 127 -15.79 -2.41 12.57
CA GLY A 127 -16.62 -3.61 12.72
C GLY A 127 -15.87 -4.81 13.31
N LYS A 128 -14.52 -4.81 13.27
CA LYS A 128 -13.67 -5.75 13.99
C LYS A 128 -13.36 -5.33 15.43
N THR A 129 -13.32 -4.03 15.69
CA THR A 129 -13.04 -3.46 17.03
C THR A 129 -14.23 -3.61 17.97
N ASP A 130 -15.46 -3.65 17.42
CA ASP A 130 -16.70 -3.79 18.19
C ASP A 130 -17.06 -5.25 18.55
N ILE A 131 -16.14 -6.20 18.37
CA ILE A 131 -16.28 -7.61 18.78
C ILE A 131 -15.38 -7.89 19.98
N PHE A 132 -15.60 -7.19 21.11
CA PHE A 132 -15.05 -7.52 22.42
C PHE A 132 -16.04 -7.14 23.53
#